data_AF-H1HI53-F1
#
_entry.id   AF-H1HI53-F1
#
_cell.length_a   1.000
_cell.length_b   1.000
_cell.length_c   1.000
_cell.angle_alpha   90.00
_cell.angle_beta   90.00
_cell.angle_gamma   90.00
#
_symmetry.space_group_name_H-M   'P 1'
#
loop_
_entity.id
_entity.type
_entity.pdbx_description
1 polymer ?
#
loop_
_entity_poly.entity_id
_entity_poly.type
_entity_poly.pdbx_seq_one_letter_code
_entity_poly.pdbx_strand_id
1 'polypeptide(L)' 'MENEMWKTYYSSGKVKEEVPIKRGKLNGIGILYAEDGSIIEKRIYKNDILMGNPYVGMSAEQLAEKLGYTISDKS' A
#
# COMPACT_ATOMS: atom_id res chain seq x y z
N MET A 1 -16.71 11.28 11.12
CA MET A 1 -16.24 9.97 11.62
C MET A 1 -14.94 9.73 10.90
N GLU A 2 -13.82 9.97 11.59
CA GLU A 2 -12.50 9.69 11.03
C GLU A 2 -12.46 8.21 10.65
N ASN A 3 -12.11 7.89 9.41
CA ASN A 3 -11.79 6.51 9.06
C ASN A 3 -10.64 6.10 9.97
N GLU A 4 -10.86 5.12 10.85
CA GLU A 4 -9.80 4.61 11.70
C GLU A 4 -8.70 4.04 10.80
N MET A 5 -7.50 4.60 10.89
CA MET A 5 -6.34 4.18 10.13
C MET A 5 -5.24 3.82 11.13
N TRP A 6 -4.74 2.60 11.04
CA TRP A 6 -3.51 2.24 11.72
C TRP A 6 -2.35 2.82 10.94
N LYS A 7 -1.46 3.55 11.61
CA LYS A 7 -0.28 4.15 11.00
C LYS A 7 0.96 3.81 11.79
N THR A 8 2.02 3.45 11.08
CA THR A 8 3.38 3.40 11.64
C THR A 8 4.22 4.50 11.04
N TYR A 9 5.26 4.89 11.77
CA TYR A 9 6.12 6.00 11.40
C TYR A 9 7.58 5.57 11.45
N TYR A 10 8.39 6.16 10.57
CA TYR A 10 9.84 6.11 10.68
C TYR A 10 10.32 6.92 11.89
N SER A 11 11.58 6.75 12.29
CA SER A 11 12.21 7.56 13.34
C SER A 11 12.21 9.06 13.01
N SER A 12 12.19 9.38 11.72
CA SER A 12 12.03 10.75 11.19
C SER A 12 10.62 11.35 11.39
N GLY A 13 9.64 10.56 11.84
CA GLY A 13 8.24 10.98 12.00
C GLY A 13 7.40 10.91 10.73
N LYS A 14 7.99 10.50 9.60
CA LYS A 14 7.25 10.26 8.35
C LYS A 14 6.47 8.97 8.41
N VAL A 15 5.31 8.92 7.74
CA VAL A 15 4.48 7.70 7.67
C VAL A 15 5.26 6.61 6.96
N LYS A 16 5.34 5.45 7.61
CA LYS A 16 5.95 4.23 7.08
C LYS A 16 4.91 3.32 6.48
N GLU A 17 3.81 3.09 7.18
CA GLU A 17 2.72 2.24 6.70
C GLU A 17 1.40 2.83 7.16
N GLU A 18 0.38 2.78 6.31
CA GLU A 18 -0.99 3.09 6.71
C GLU A 18 -1.92 1.96 6.28
N VAL A 19 -2.84 1.58 7.16
CA VAL A 19 -3.79 0.48 6.93
C VAL A 19 -5.16 0.86 7.48
N PRO A 20 -6.24 0.71 6.69
CA PRO A 20 -7.59 0.95 7.18
C PRO A 20 -8.00 -0.06 8.25
N ILE A 21 -8.62 0.46 9.31
CA ILE A 21 -9.22 -0.33 10.38
C ILE A 21 -10.73 -0.39 10.13
N LYS A 22 -11.28 -1.60 10.17
CA LYS A 22 -12.71 -1.85 10.14
C LYS A 22 -13.08 -2.71 11.34
N ARG A 23 -13.96 -2.18 12.20
CA ARG A 23 -14.41 -2.86 13.43
C ARG A 23 -13.24 -3.25 14.35
N GLY A 24 -12.28 -2.34 14.52
CA GLY A 24 -11.11 -2.55 15.38
C GLY A 24 -10.05 -3.51 14.82
N LYS A 25 -10.16 -3.92 13.54
CA LYS A 25 -9.20 -4.82 12.87
C LYS A 25 -8.67 -4.22 11.58
N LEU A 26 -7.42 -4.50 11.22
CA LEU A 26 -6.84 -4.15 9.92
C LEU A 26 -7.65 -4.83 8.80
N ASN A 27 -8.26 -4.03 7.93
CA ASN A 27 -9.15 -4.52 6.89
C ASN A 27 -9.21 -3.53 5.72
N GLY A 28 -8.62 -3.91 4.59
CA GLY A 28 -8.56 -3.13 3.37
C GLY A 28 -7.15 -3.08 2.79
N ILE A 29 -6.90 -2.10 1.92
CA ILE A 29 -5.60 -1.92 1.27
C ILE A 29 -4.72 -1.05 2.16
N GLY A 30 -3.64 -1.64 2.68
CA GLY A 30 -2.54 -0.92 3.32
C GLY A 30 -1.49 -0.46 2.32
N ILE A 31 -0.83 0.64 2.61
CA ILE A 31 0.22 1.23 1.78
C ILE A 31 1.49 1.33 2.62
N LEU A 32 2.59 0.79 2.09
CA LEU A 32 3.93 0.93 2.63
C LEU A 32 4.66 2.03 1.86
N TYR A 33 5.18 3.02 2.59
CA TYR A 33 5.94 4.13 2.07
C TYR A 33 7.42 4.00 2.41
N ALA A 34 8.26 4.47 1.52
CA ALA A 34 9.66 4.74 1.78
C ALA A 34 9.80 6.04 2.57
N GLU A 35 10.97 6.25 3.18
CA GLU A 35 11.23 7.46 3.98
C GLU A 35 11.26 8.74 3.12
N ASP A 36 11.39 8.63 1.80
CA ASP A 36 11.24 9.74 0.85
C ASP A 36 9.76 10.09 0.57
N GLY A 37 8.81 9.23 0.98
CA GLY A 37 7.38 9.36 0.71
C GLY A 37 6.90 8.55 -0.51
N SER A 38 7.78 7.88 -1.23
CA SER A 38 7.43 7.02 -2.36
C SER A 38 6.70 5.76 -1.90
N ILE A 39 5.74 5.27 -2.66
CA ILE A 39 5.05 4.02 -2.35
C ILE A 39 5.98 2.84 -2.69
N ILE A 40 6.34 2.05 -1.69
CA ILE A 40 7.11 0.81 -1.86
C ILE A 40 6.17 -0.32 -2.27
N GLU A 41 5.05 -0.47 -1.56
CA GLU A 41 4.20 -1.66 -1.69
C GLU A 41 2.76 -1.33 -1.31
N LYS A 42 1.81 -2.07 -1.87
CA LYS A 42 0.43 -2.14 -1.36
C LYS A 42 0.16 -3.55 -0.86
N ARG A 43 -0.57 -3.65 0.24
CA ARG A 43 -0.88 -4.90 0.93
C ARG A 43 -2.38 -5.00 1.18
N ILE A 44 -2.95 -6.18 1.06
CA ILE A 44 -4.33 -6.44 1.45
C ILE A 44 -4.32 -7.01 2.86
N TYR A 45 -5.05 -6.38 3.76
CA TYR A 45 -5.36 -6.89 5.09
C TYR A 45 -6.82 -7.32 5.16
N LYS A 46 -7.10 -8.47 5.77
CA LYS A 46 -8.47 -8.93 6.05
C LYS A 46 -8.53 -9.48 7.47
N ASN A 47 -9.14 -8.72 8.37
CA ASN A 47 -9.29 -9.07 9.78
C ASN A 47 -7.92 -9.36 10.44
N ASP A 48 -6.98 -8.43 10.32
CA ASP A 48 -5.60 -8.51 10.83
C ASP A 48 -4.67 -9.49 10.09
N ILE A 49 -5.19 -10.21 9.08
CA ILE A 49 -4.40 -11.16 8.28
C ILE A 49 -3.90 -10.47 7.01
N LEU A 50 -2.58 -10.49 6.81
CA LEU A 50 -1.95 -10.08 5.55
C LEU A 50 -2.25 -11.13 4.47
N MET A 51 -3.01 -10.73 3.46
CA MET A 51 -3.37 -11.56 2.29
C MET A 51 -2.33 -11.47 1.17
N GLY A 52 -1.40 -10.51 1.24
CA GLY A 52 -0.38 -10.25 0.21
C GLY A 52 -0.67 -8.99 -0.60
N ASN A 53 -0.18 -8.94 -1.83
CA ASN A 53 -0.27 -7.76 -2.70
C ASN A 53 -1.60 -7.76 -3.50
N PRO A 54 -2.32 -6.61 -3.63
CA PRO A 54 -3.57 -6.53 -4.40
C PRO A 54 -3.42 -6.72 -5.91
N TYR A 55 -2.19 -6.75 -6.41
CA TYR A 55 -1.86 -6.86 -7.82
C TYR A 55 -1.29 -8.24 -8.20
N VAL A 56 -1.39 -9.23 -7.30
CA VAL A 56 -1.00 -10.62 -7.63
C VAL A 56 -1.81 -11.10 -8.84
N GLY A 57 -1.11 -11.51 -9.89
CA GLY A 57 -1.70 -11.95 -11.15
C GLY A 57 -1.85 -10.86 -12.22
N MET A 58 -1.52 -9.60 -11.92
CA MET A 58 -1.41 -8.55 -12.94
C MET A 58 -0.04 -8.61 -13.60
N SER A 59 0.01 -8.43 -14.92
CA SER A 59 1.27 -8.23 -15.65
C SER A 59 1.90 -6.87 -15.28
N ALA A 60 3.18 -6.72 -15.57
CA ALA A 60 3.87 -5.45 -15.34
C ALA A 60 3.20 -4.30 -16.12
N GLU A 61 2.72 -4.56 -17.34
CA GLU A 61 1.96 -3.59 -18.14
C GLU A 61 0.66 -3.16 -17.45
N GLN A 62 -0.14 -4.12 -17.00
CA GLN A 62 -1.41 -3.85 -16.30
C GLN A 62 -1.20 -3.08 -15.01
N LEU A 63 -0.12 -3.38 -14.28
CA LEU A 63 0.25 -2.68 -13.06
C LEU A 63 0.69 -1.24 -13.36
N ALA A 64 1.49 -1.05 -14.41
CA ALA A 64 2.00 0.25 -14.81
C ALA A 64 0.87 1.18 -15.27
N GLU A 65 -0.05 0.69 -16.11
CA GLU A 65 -1.25 1.45 -16.50
C GLU A 65 -2.10 1.84 -15.28
N LYS A 66 -2.32 0.91 -14.35
CA LYS A 66 -3.14 1.15 -13.15
C LYS A 66 -2.51 2.13 -12.16
N LEU A 67 -1.18 2.18 -12.12
CA LEU A 67 -0.42 3.07 -11.23
C LEU A 67 0.05 4.35 -11.94
N GLY A 68 -0.23 4.50 -13.24
CA GLY A 68 0.23 5.63 -14.03
C GLY A 68 1.74 5.67 -14.25
N TYR A 69 2.43 4.54 -14.05
CA TYR A 69 3.84 4.43 -14.40
C TYR A 69 3.97 4.24 -15.91
N THR A 70 4.81 5.05 -16.54
CA THR A 70 5.25 4.75 -17.90
C THR A 70 6.36 3.71 -17.80
N ILE A 71 6.12 2.51 -18.31
CA ILE A 71 7.21 1.56 -18.55
C ILE A 71 8.05 2.20 -19.65
N SER A 72 9.10 2.90 -19.24
CA SER A 72 10.11 3.40 -20.16
C SER A 72 10.95 2.20 -20.58
N ASP A 73 10.38 1.35 -21.43
CA ASP A 73 11.20 0.45 -22.23
C ASP A 73 12.08 1.35 -23.09
N LYS A 74 13.33 1.50 -22.68
CA LYS A 74 14.35 2.19 -23.45
C LYS A 74 14.52 1.41 -24.75
N SER A 75 14.08 2.00 -25.85
CA SER A 75 14.66 1.79 -27.18
C SER A 75 14.76 3.14 -27.87
#